data_AF-A0A2E0XCQ8-F1
#
_entry.id   AF-A0A2E0XCQ8-F1
#
_cell.length_a   1.000
_cell.length_b   1.000
_cell.length_c   1.000
_cell.angle_alpha   90.00
_cell.angle_beta   90.00
_cell.angle_gamma   90.00
#
_symmetry.space_group_name_H-M   'P 1'
#
loop_
_entity.id
_entity.type
_entity.pdbx_description
1 polymer ?
#
loop_
_entity_poly.entity_id
_entity_poly.type
_entity_poly.pdbx_seq_one_letter_code
_entity_poly.pdbx_strand_id
1 'polypeptide(L)'
;MGEIGIFNESVGWTNVASAKADTEKILKTKFARSIKVYNDAAIGNFAKKRTADNKLDIIITFGYFPVSLYKPGNVEQEDSIAEKFLEGGDMFVNTADYIFYVTQGGGKNGDKGLKTITDSNFDCWGADADVFKPSADGKKYVPSLPNEYNSPRPMKKSQINADGNWEIEVSLGGTVDGEKHDPVIVRNRQTGGRFVVVRQTPKAAPDRGNVIREILENYVKKEIVPALAVDTVSKLATTWSKSKEFLIRLQLQSNINL
;
A
#
# COMPACT_ATOMS: atom_id res chain seq x y z
N MET A 1 13.35 -2.66 -5.90
CA MET A 1 12.80 -1.49 -5.19
C MET A 1 12.76 -0.30 -6.13
N GLY A 2 11.63 0.42 -6.14
CA GLY A 2 11.38 1.62 -6.94
C GLY A 2 11.56 2.90 -6.12
N GLU A 3 10.70 3.88 -6.39
CA GLU A 3 10.66 5.21 -5.78
C GLU A 3 9.47 5.37 -4.84
N ILE A 4 9.52 6.39 -3.98
CA ILE A 4 8.43 6.73 -3.07
C ILE A 4 7.95 8.15 -3.38
N GLY A 5 6.65 8.30 -3.65
CA GLY A 5 5.96 9.58 -3.77
C GLY A 5 5.17 9.91 -2.52
N ILE A 6 5.28 11.13 -2.02
CA ILE A 6 4.54 11.62 -0.86
C ILE A 6 3.66 12.78 -1.29
N PHE A 7 2.37 12.72 -0.96
CA PHE A 7 1.43 13.82 -1.14
C PHE A 7 0.97 14.34 0.22
N ASN A 8 1.21 15.62 0.51
CA ASN A 8 0.91 16.22 1.82
C ASN A 8 0.41 17.68 1.77
N GLU A 9 0.08 18.20 0.58
CA GLU A 9 -0.44 19.58 0.45
C GLU A 9 -1.93 19.69 0.83
N SER A 10 -2.68 18.59 0.71
CA SER A 10 -4.03 18.43 1.24
C SER A 10 -4.08 17.22 2.16
N VAL A 11 -4.93 17.28 3.19
CA VAL A 11 -4.96 16.28 4.27
C VAL A 11 -6.39 16.06 4.77
N GLY A 12 -6.63 14.90 5.39
CA GLY A 12 -7.87 14.56 6.10
C GLY A 12 -7.58 14.24 7.56
N TRP A 13 -8.40 14.72 8.50
CA TRP A 13 -8.28 14.45 9.95
C TRP A 13 -6.91 14.75 10.60
N THR A 14 -6.10 15.56 9.93
CA THR A 14 -4.84 16.13 10.42
C THR A 14 -4.68 17.53 9.83
N ASN A 15 -3.52 18.15 10.02
CA ASN A 15 -3.17 19.42 9.39
C ASN A 15 -1.87 19.29 8.59
N VAL A 16 -1.66 20.21 7.64
CA VAL A 16 -0.50 20.21 6.73
C VAL A 16 0.82 20.31 7.50
N ALA A 17 0.89 21.04 8.61
CA ALA A 17 2.12 21.16 9.39
C ALA A 17 2.52 19.81 10.03
N SER A 18 1.56 19.10 10.62
CA SER A 18 1.79 17.76 11.16
C SER A 18 2.16 16.75 10.06
N ALA A 19 1.48 16.77 8.91
CA ALA A 19 1.81 15.91 7.78
C ALA A 19 3.23 16.18 7.22
N LYS A 20 3.66 17.45 7.17
CA LYS A 20 5.04 17.82 6.81
C LYS A 20 6.06 17.32 7.84
N ALA A 21 5.78 17.46 9.13
CA ALA A 21 6.65 16.93 10.18
C ALA A 21 6.78 15.40 10.12
N ASP A 22 5.71 14.69 9.77
CA ASP A 22 5.78 13.25 9.52
C ASP A 22 6.54 12.90 8.24
N THR A 23 6.37 13.70 7.19
CA THR A 23 7.12 13.58 5.93
C THR A 23 8.63 13.70 6.17
N GLU A 24 9.08 14.63 7.02
CA GLU A 24 10.49 14.76 7.39
C GLU A 24 11.07 13.51 8.06
N LYS A 25 10.26 12.77 8.82
CA LYS A 25 10.66 11.48 9.40
C LYS A 25 10.79 10.44 8.29
N ILE A 26 9.80 10.34 7.40
CA ILE A 26 9.74 9.36 6.31
C ILE A 26 10.88 9.57 5.31
N LEU A 27 11.25 10.82 5.00
CA LEU A 27 12.37 11.17 4.12
C LEU A 27 13.72 10.62 4.59
N LYS A 28 13.85 10.21 5.86
CA LYS A 28 15.06 9.57 6.41
C LYS A 28 15.18 8.09 6.03
N THR A 29 14.21 7.53 5.32
CA THR A 29 14.27 6.17 4.75
C THR A 29 15.37 6.08 3.69
N LYS A 30 16.19 5.03 3.72
CA LYS A 30 17.47 4.92 3.00
C LYS A 30 17.50 3.84 1.91
N PHE A 31 16.51 2.96 1.82
CA PHE A 31 16.52 1.84 0.85
C PHE A 31 15.76 2.11 -0.45
N ALA A 32 14.93 3.16 -0.48
CA ALA A 32 14.23 3.57 -1.69
C ALA A 32 15.20 4.22 -2.68
N ARG A 33 14.95 4.06 -3.98
CA ARG A 33 15.78 4.69 -5.03
C ARG A 33 15.75 6.22 -4.92
N SER A 34 14.57 6.77 -4.67
CA SER A 34 14.39 8.18 -4.33
C SER A 34 13.07 8.37 -3.59
N ILE A 35 12.97 9.42 -2.79
CA ILE A 35 11.75 9.82 -2.09
C ILE A 35 11.49 11.28 -2.40
N LYS A 36 10.31 11.62 -2.89
CA LYS A 36 9.96 12.98 -3.28
C LYS A 36 8.55 13.35 -2.82
N VAL A 37 8.40 14.62 -2.47
CA VAL A 37 7.09 15.22 -2.24
C VAL A 37 6.57 15.75 -3.57
N TYR A 38 5.31 15.45 -3.87
CA TYR A 38 4.64 15.84 -5.11
C TYR A 38 3.37 16.63 -4.79
N ASN A 39 3.05 17.60 -5.64
CA ASN A 39 1.72 18.18 -5.70
C ASN A 39 0.75 17.23 -6.42
N ASP A 40 -0.54 17.59 -6.46
CA ASP A 40 -1.59 16.74 -7.04
C ASP A 40 -1.27 16.32 -8.48
N ALA A 41 -1.00 17.25 -9.39
CA ALA A 41 -0.70 16.89 -10.78
C ALA A 41 0.54 15.99 -10.91
N ALA A 42 1.60 16.25 -10.14
CA ALA A 42 2.85 15.49 -10.22
C ALA A 42 2.73 14.08 -9.62
N ILE A 43 1.93 13.87 -8.56
CA ILE A 43 1.74 12.52 -7.99
C ILE A 43 0.97 11.61 -8.96
N GLY A 44 0.00 12.16 -9.71
CA GLY A 44 -0.67 11.42 -10.78
C GLY A 44 0.26 11.03 -11.92
N ASN A 45 1.14 11.94 -12.34
CA ASN A 45 2.16 11.64 -13.35
C ASN A 45 3.20 10.63 -12.85
N PHE A 46 3.57 10.71 -11.56
CA PHE A 46 4.43 9.71 -10.91
C PHE A 46 3.80 8.32 -10.99
N ALA A 47 2.54 8.18 -10.54
CA ALA A 47 1.83 6.89 -10.56
C ALA A 47 1.75 6.30 -11.98
N LYS A 48 1.34 7.10 -12.98
CA LYS A 48 1.29 6.66 -14.39
C LYS A 48 2.63 6.14 -14.91
N LYS A 49 3.74 6.78 -14.52
CA LYS A 49 5.08 6.42 -14.99
C LYS A 49 5.63 5.17 -14.31
N ARG A 50 5.23 4.90 -13.07
CA ARG A 50 5.75 3.81 -12.23
C ARG A 50 4.93 2.54 -12.28
N THR A 51 3.65 2.66 -12.62
CA THR A 51 2.76 1.52 -12.82
C THR A 51 3.40 0.47 -13.73
N ALA A 52 3.45 -0.77 -13.25
CA ALA A 52 3.95 -1.94 -13.98
C ALA A 52 5.41 -1.83 -14.49
N ASP A 53 6.28 -1.09 -13.78
CA ASP A 53 7.70 -0.96 -14.15
C ASP A 53 8.62 -2.07 -13.60
N ASN A 54 8.01 -3.14 -13.05
CA ASN A 54 8.65 -4.28 -12.37
C ASN A 54 9.45 -3.90 -11.12
N LYS A 55 9.13 -2.77 -10.50
CA LYS A 55 9.64 -2.40 -9.18
C LYS A 55 8.46 -2.12 -8.27
N LEU A 56 8.74 -2.17 -6.97
CA LEU A 56 7.81 -1.71 -5.96
C LEU A 56 7.98 -0.20 -5.80
N ASP A 57 7.01 0.56 -6.28
CA ASP A 57 6.85 1.98 -6.02
C ASP A 57 5.78 2.19 -4.94
N ILE A 58 5.88 3.30 -4.21
CA ILE A 58 5.02 3.56 -3.05
C ILE A 58 4.46 4.97 -3.11
N ILE A 59 3.15 5.13 -2.88
CA ILE A 59 2.51 6.42 -2.68
C ILE A 59 2.05 6.55 -1.24
N ILE A 60 2.44 7.63 -0.58
CA ILE A 60 2.08 7.93 0.80
C ILE A 60 1.16 9.16 0.86
N THR A 61 0.03 9.02 1.54
CA THR A 61 -1.00 10.06 1.71
C THR A 61 -1.38 10.25 3.18
N PHE A 62 -1.95 11.42 3.50
CA PHE A 62 -2.34 11.81 4.86
C PHE A 62 -3.85 12.10 4.93
N GLY A 63 -4.67 11.08 4.61
CA GLY A 63 -6.11 11.11 4.79
C GLY A 63 -6.89 11.79 3.67
N TYR A 64 -6.20 12.55 2.81
CA TYR A 64 -6.76 13.09 1.57
C TYR A 64 -6.17 12.36 0.37
N PHE A 65 -7.03 11.98 -0.57
CA PHE A 65 -6.65 11.28 -1.78
C PHE A 65 -6.61 12.22 -3.00
N PRO A 66 -5.46 12.33 -3.67
CA PRO A 66 -5.24 13.19 -4.83
C PRO A 66 -6.26 13.00 -5.97
N VAL A 67 -6.72 14.10 -6.54
CA VAL A 67 -7.70 14.13 -7.66
C VAL A 67 -7.08 13.58 -8.94
N SER A 68 -5.78 13.81 -9.14
CA SER A 68 -5.02 13.27 -10.26
C SER A 68 -4.86 11.75 -10.24
N LEU A 69 -5.06 11.10 -9.09
CA LEU A 69 -5.02 9.64 -8.95
C LEU A 69 -6.41 9.02 -9.12
N TYR A 70 -7.43 9.70 -8.61
CA TYR A 70 -8.81 9.24 -8.69
C TYR A 70 -9.78 10.41 -8.57
N LYS A 71 -10.59 10.63 -9.61
CA LYS A 71 -11.51 11.78 -9.65
C LYS A 71 -12.61 11.70 -8.57
N PRO A 72 -12.94 12.84 -7.94
CA PRO A 72 -14.01 12.91 -6.94
C PRO A 72 -15.34 12.34 -7.38
N GLY A 73 -15.98 11.59 -6.49
CA GLY A 73 -17.34 11.08 -6.69
C GLY A 73 -17.40 9.71 -7.35
N ASN A 74 -16.27 9.00 -7.39
CA ASN A 74 -16.18 7.65 -7.97
C ASN A 74 -16.60 7.61 -9.44
N VAL A 75 -16.14 8.60 -10.22
CA VAL A 75 -16.43 8.70 -11.65
C VAL A 75 -15.49 7.86 -12.51
N GLU A 76 -14.40 7.36 -11.94
CA GLU A 76 -13.40 6.47 -12.56
C GLU A 76 -13.42 5.14 -11.80
N GLN A 77 -14.53 4.40 -11.83
CA GLN A 77 -14.67 3.20 -11.01
C GLN A 77 -13.71 2.09 -11.41
N GLU A 78 -13.41 2.02 -12.71
CA GLU A 78 -12.50 1.06 -13.31
C GLU A 78 -11.39 1.83 -14.02
N ASP A 79 -10.25 1.16 -14.21
CA ASP A 79 -9.14 1.63 -15.02
C ASP A 79 -8.53 2.96 -14.54
N SER A 80 -8.82 3.37 -13.30
CA SER A 80 -8.29 4.62 -12.73
C SER A 80 -6.77 4.56 -12.57
N ILE A 81 -6.11 5.71 -12.42
CA ILE A 81 -4.65 5.74 -12.22
C ILE A 81 -4.29 5.07 -10.89
N ALA A 82 -5.11 5.27 -9.86
CA ALA A 82 -4.94 4.65 -8.55
C ALA A 82 -5.03 3.13 -8.60
N GLU A 83 -6.08 2.61 -9.21
CA GLU A 83 -6.32 1.17 -9.38
C GLU A 83 -5.21 0.53 -10.21
N LYS A 84 -4.88 1.10 -11.37
CA LYS A 84 -3.76 0.61 -12.21
C LYS A 84 -2.43 0.59 -11.47
N PHE A 85 -2.15 1.60 -10.65
CA PHE A 85 -0.94 1.61 -9.82
C PHE A 85 -0.95 0.46 -8.83
N LEU A 86 -2.04 0.28 -8.09
CA LEU A 86 -2.21 -0.82 -7.13
C LEU A 86 -2.11 -2.19 -7.83
N GLU A 87 -2.80 -2.39 -8.94
CA GLU A 87 -2.78 -3.60 -9.76
C GLU A 87 -1.44 -3.83 -10.48
N GLY A 88 -0.65 -2.77 -10.66
CA GLY A 88 0.72 -2.84 -11.16
C GLY A 88 1.68 -3.54 -10.20
N GLY A 89 1.23 -3.88 -8.98
CA GLY A 89 2.04 -4.48 -7.93
C GLY A 89 2.60 -3.47 -6.93
N ASP A 90 2.19 -2.19 -7.05
CA ASP A 90 2.69 -1.10 -6.22
C ASP A 90 1.91 -0.97 -4.90
N MET A 91 2.35 -0.02 -4.06
CA MET A 91 1.83 0.14 -2.70
C MET A 91 1.26 1.53 -2.43
N PHE A 92 0.07 1.57 -1.81
CA PHE A 92 -0.43 2.76 -1.12
C PHE A 92 -0.20 2.65 0.39
N VAL A 93 0.23 3.75 1.01
CA VAL A 93 0.25 3.92 2.47
C VAL A 93 -0.57 5.14 2.80
N ASN A 94 -1.58 4.98 3.66
CA ASN A 94 -2.39 6.10 4.12
C ASN A 94 -2.42 6.18 5.65
N THR A 95 -2.46 7.41 6.15
CA THR A 95 -2.64 7.71 7.57
C THR A 95 -3.68 8.81 7.77
N ALA A 96 -4.05 9.07 9.03
CA ALA A 96 -5.04 10.08 9.44
C ALA A 96 -6.50 9.72 9.14
N ASP A 97 -7.03 9.94 7.94
CA ASP A 97 -8.43 9.58 7.63
C ASP A 97 -8.50 8.23 6.91
N TYR A 98 -9.72 7.79 6.58
CA TYR A 98 -10.02 6.62 5.78
C TYR A 98 -9.31 6.69 4.42
N ILE A 99 -8.47 5.70 4.13
CA ILE A 99 -7.84 5.47 2.82
C ILE A 99 -8.85 5.62 1.65
N PHE A 100 -8.49 6.47 0.68
CA PHE A 100 -9.26 6.75 -0.56
C PHE A 100 -10.62 7.47 -0.38
N TYR A 101 -10.99 7.86 0.85
CA TYR A 101 -12.31 8.42 1.16
C TYR A 101 -12.44 9.93 0.88
N VAL A 102 -11.53 10.73 1.45
CA VAL A 102 -11.59 12.20 1.34
C VAL A 102 -10.84 12.63 0.09
N THR A 103 -11.43 13.55 -0.66
CA THR A 103 -10.82 14.19 -1.83
C THR A 103 -11.42 15.59 -2.02
N GLN A 104 -11.27 16.19 -3.20
CA GLN A 104 -11.88 17.49 -3.49
C GLN A 104 -13.40 17.40 -3.32
N GLY A 105 -13.96 18.31 -2.52
CA GLY A 105 -15.37 18.25 -2.11
C GLY A 105 -15.62 17.41 -0.84
N GLY A 106 -14.58 17.09 -0.08
CA GLY A 106 -14.67 16.38 1.20
C GLY A 106 -14.77 14.87 1.00
N GLY A 107 -15.69 14.21 1.71
CA GLY A 107 -15.93 12.76 1.60
C GLY A 107 -16.62 12.33 0.31
N LYS A 108 -16.30 12.96 -0.82
CA LYS A 108 -17.00 12.79 -2.11
C LYS A 108 -16.84 11.36 -2.67
N ASN A 109 -15.70 10.72 -2.46
CA ASN A 109 -15.53 9.30 -2.80
C ASN A 109 -16.29 8.42 -1.80
N GLY A 110 -16.22 8.76 -0.51
CA GLY A 110 -16.88 7.98 0.53
C GLY A 110 -16.22 6.61 0.70
N ASP A 111 -16.95 5.65 1.26
CA ASP A 111 -16.49 4.26 1.40
C ASP A 111 -16.27 3.59 0.03
N LYS A 112 -17.00 4.05 -0.99
CA LYS A 112 -16.89 3.54 -2.37
C LYS A 112 -15.49 3.69 -2.96
N GLY A 113 -14.73 4.72 -2.58
CA GLY A 113 -13.38 4.90 -3.11
C GLY A 113 -12.47 3.70 -2.81
N LEU A 114 -12.55 3.15 -1.60
CA LEU A 114 -11.83 1.90 -1.26
C LEU A 114 -12.34 0.74 -2.08
N LYS A 115 -13.66 0.58 -2.19
CA LYS A 115 -14.29 -0.56 -2.86
C LYS A 115 -13.94 -0.64 -4.34
N THR A 116 -14.00 0.48 -5.05
CA THR A 116 -13.71 0.51 -6.49
C THR A 116 -12.22 0.42 -6.78
N ILE A 117 -11.35 1.06 -5.98
CA ILE A 117 -9.89 0.99 -6.25
C ILE A 117 -9.33 -0.41 -5.95
N THR A 118 -10.00 -1.21 -5.11
CA THR A 118 -9.54 -2.55 -4.70
C THR A 118 -10.39 -3.70 -5.22
N ASP A 119 -11.45 -3.41 -5.98
CA ASP A 119 -12.49 -4.36 -6.39
C ASP A 119 -12.98 -5.27 -5.27
N SER A 120 -13.29 -4.66 -4.13
CA SER A 120 -13.64 -5.36 -2.91
C SER A 120 -14.90 -4.79 -2.24
N ASN A 121 -15.40 -5.50 -1.24
CA ASN A 121 -16.46 -5.01 -0.35
C ASN A 121 -15.92 -4.46 0.98
N PHE A 122 -14.65 -4.05 1.01
CA PHE A 122 -14.01 -3.58 2.23
C PHE A 122 -14.59 -2.26 2.71
N ASP A 123 -14.53 -2.07 4.02
CA ASP A 123 -14.68 -0.75 4.61
C ASP A 123 -13.73 -0.52 5.80
N CYS A 124 -13.61 0.74 6.20
CA CYS A 124 -12.85 1.17 7.37
C CYS A 124 -13.76 1.77 8.46
N TRP A 125 -14.95 1.22 8.70
CA TRP A 125 -15.81 1.68 9.79
C TRP A 125 -15.52 0.91 11.08
N GLY A 126 -14.80 1.56 11.99
CA GLY A 126 -14.62 1.14 13.39
C GLY A 126 -15.35 2.08 14.37
N ALA A 127 -14.96 2.03 15.64
CA ALA A 127 -15.50 2.87 16.70
C ALA A 127 -14.39 3.69 17.39
N ASP A 128 -14.71 4.90 17.84
CA ASP A 128 -13.78 5.75 18.59
C ASP A 128 -13.37 5.17 19.95
N ALA A 129 -14.18 4.25 20.47
CA ALA A 129 -13.92 3.49 21.70
C ALA A 129 -13.03 2.26 21.47
N ASP A 130 -12.76 1.87 20.21
CA ASP A 130 -11.89 0.74 19.92
C ASP A 130 -10.46 1.04 20.42
N VAL A 131 -9.88 0.03 21.08
CA VAL A 131 -8.55 0.07 21.67
C VAL A 131 -7.64 -0.90 20.92
N PHE A 132 -6.58 -0.36 20.33
CA PHE A 132 -5.61 -1.09 19.54
C PHE A 132 -4.30 -1.22 20.30
N LYS A 133 -3.61 -2.34 20.07
CA LYS A 133 -2.29 -2.63 20.65
C LYS A 133 -1.34 -3.15 19.58
N PRO A 134 -0.02 -2.94 19.73
CA PRO A 134 0.97 -3.57 18.87
C PRO A 134 0.84 -5.10 18.90
N SER A 135 0.80 -5.73 17.73
CA SER A 135 0.90 -7.18 17.60
C SER A 135 2.33 -7.66 17.91
N ALA A 136 2.60 -8.97 17.83
CA ALA A 136 3.97 -9.47 17.89
C ALA A 136 4.85 -8.86 16.79
N ASP A 137 4.36 -8.81 15.55
CA ASP A 137 5.04 -8.16 14.44
C ASP A 137 5.12 -6.64 14.62
N GLY A 138 4.10 -6.02 15.21
CA GLY A 138 4.13 -4.60 15.60
C GLY A 138 5.30 -4.27 16.50
N LYS A 139 5.49 -5.05 17.57
CA LYS A 139 6.62 -4.88 18.50
C LYS A 139 7.97 -5.11 17.83
N LYS A 140 8.03 -6.03 16.86
CA LYS A 140 9.25 -6.38 16.13
C LYS A 140 9.63 -5.30 15.10
N TYR A 141 8.67 -4.88 14.28
CA TYR A 141 8.93 -4.05 13.10
C TYR A 141 8.64 -2.57 13.31
N VAL A 142 7.77 -2.22 14.27
CA VAL A 142 7.29 -0.84 14.51
C VAL A 142 7.39 -0.47 16.00
N PRO A 143 8.60 -0.39 16.58
CA PRO A 143 8.78 -0.10 17.99
C PRO A 143 8.27 1.28 18.43
N SER A 144 8.02 2.21 17.50
CA SER A 144 7.42 3.52 17.80
C SER A 144 5.89 3.48 17.95
N LEU A 145 5.24 2.36 17.63
CA LEU A 145 3.80 2.21 17.78
C LEU A 145 3.44 2.28 19.28
N PRO A 146 2.49 3.14 19.69
CA PRO A 146 2.11 3.24 21.10
C PRO A 146 1.61 1.90 21.65
N ASN A 147 1.86 1.64 22.94
CA ASN A 147 1.37 0.42 23.61
C ASN A 147 -0.15 0.26 23.54
N GLU A 148 -0.86 1.38 23.47
CA GLU A 148 -2.30 1.44 23.35
C GLU A 148 -2.69 2.71 22.61
N TYR A 149 -3.62 2.60 21.65
CA TYR A 149 -4.05 3.73 20.84
C TYR A 149 -5.44 3.51 20.24
N ASN A 150 -6.02 4.58 19.71
CA ASN A 150 -7.29 4.53 19.00
C ASN A 150 -7.05 4.63 17.49
N SER A 151 -7.74 3.78 16.72
CA SER A 151 -7.84 3.90 15.27
C SER A 151 -9.26 3.56 14.79
N PRO A 152 -10.17 4.54 14.64
CA PRO A 152 -11.57 4.31 14.28
C PRO A 152 -11.75 3.93 12.82
N ARG A 153 -10.67 3.87 12.03
CA ARG A 153 -10.67 3.43 10.62
C ARG A 153 -9.79 2.20 10.38
N PRO A 154 -10.03 1.07 11.06
CA PRO A 154 -9.23 -0.14 10.87
C PRO A 154 -9.71 -0.93 9.64
N MET A 155 -8.90 -1.88 9.19
CA MET A 155 -9.39 -2.96 8.33
C MET A 155 -10.00 -4.09 9.15
N LYS A 156 -11.00 -4.77 8.60
CA LYS A 156 -11.67 -5.90 9.25
C LYS A 156 -11.17 -7.22 8.69
N LYS A 157 -10.72 -8.11 9.57
CA LYS A 157 -10.19 -9.43 9.23
C LYS A 157 -11.20 -10.27 8.45
N SER A 158 -12.46 -10.29 8.91
CA SER A 158 -13.54 -11.05 8.28
C SER A 158 -13.82 -10.63 6.84
N GLN A 159 -13.74 -9.34 6.54
CA GLN A 159 -13.92 -8.83 5.18
C GLN A 159 -12.78 -9.28 4.26
N ILE A 160 -11.52 -9.12 4.71
CA ILE A 160 -10.35 -9.54 3.92
C ILE A 160 -10.37 -11.06 3.69
N ASN A 161 -10.72 -11.86 4.71
CA ASN A 161 -10.79 -13.31 4.58
C ASN A 161 -11.93 -13.79 3.67
N ALA A 162 -13.02 -13.04 3.58
CA ALA A 162 -14.14 -13.36 2.70
C ALA A 162 -13.84 -13.06 1.23
N ASP A 163 -12.83 -12.23 0.95
CA ASP A 163 -12.40 -11.87 -0.39
C ASP A 163 -11.17 -12.71 -0.81
N GLY A 164 -11.40 -13.66 -1.73
CA GLY A 164 -10.36 -14.57 -2.21
C GLY A 164 -9.21 -13.90 -2.97
N ASN A 165 -9.32 -12.61 -3.32
CA ASN A 165 -8.26 -11.87 -4.02
C ASN A 165 -7.25 -11.23 -3.07
N TRP A 166 -7.58 -11.11 -1.79
CA TRP A 166 -6.80 -10.33 -0.83
C TRP A 166 -6.33 -11.17 0.36
N GLU A 167 -5.32 -10.67 1.06
CA GLU A 167 -4.86 -11.25 2.31
C GLU A 167 -4.27 -10.21 3.25
N ILE A 168 -4.34 -10.47 4.55
CA ILE A 168 -3.49 -9.76 5.52
C ILE A 168 -2.08 -10.34 5.38
N GLU A 169 -1.17 -9.53 4.84
CA GLU A 169 0.24 -9.92 4.70
C GLU A 169 0.98 -9.73 6.04
N VAL A 170 0.69 -8.64 6.75
CA VAL A 170 1.12 -8.45 8.14
C VAL A 170 0.16 -7.54 8.88
N SER A 171 -0.21 -7.95 10.09
CA SER A 171 -0.91 -7.11 11.05
C SER A 171 0.10 -6.59 12.08
N LEU A 172 0.34 -5.29 12.12
CA LEU A 172 1.29 -4.65 13.04
C LEU A 172 0.58 -4.13 14.29
N GLY A 173 -0.72 -3.91 14.21
CA GLY A 173 -1.54 -3.60 15.37
C GLY A 173 -2.99 -3.99 15.16
N GLY A 174 -3.70 -4.20 16.26
CA GLY A 174 -5.08 -4.65 16.20
C GLY A 174 -5.79 -4.59 17.53
N THR A 175 -7.10 -4.82 17.49
CA THR A 175 -7.92 -5.02 18.69
C THR A 175 -7.60 -6.35 19.36
N VAL A 176 -7.94 -6.47 20.65
CA VAL A 176 -7.63 -7.67 21.47
C VAL A 176 -8.33 -8.93 20.93
N ASP A 177 -9.51 -8.79 20.35
CA ASP A 177 -10.24 -9.88 19.70
C ASP A 177 -9.60 -10.32 18.36
N GLY A 178 -8.68 -9.53 17.81
CA GLY A 178 -8.00 -9.81 16.55
C GLY A 178 -8.88 -9.61 15.31
N GLU A 179 -10.00 -8.90 15.41
CA GLU A 179 -10.94 -8.71 14.28
C GLU A 179 -10.69 -7.42 13.50
N LYS A 180 -10.06 -6.42 14.12
CA LYS A 180 -9.74 -5.12 13.51
C LYS A 180 -8.23 -4.90 13.53
N HIS A 181 -7.70 -4.41 12.41
CA HIS A 181 -6.26 -4.25 12.21
C HIS A 181 -5.90 -2.84 11.73
N ASP A 182 -4.97 -2.21 12.43
CA ASP A 182 -4.31 -0.96 12.08
C ASP A 182 -3.12 -0.75 13.05
N PRO A 183 -1.86 -0.61 12.59
CA PRO A 183 -1.45 -0.67 11.18
C PRO A 183 -1.51 -2.07 10.60
N VAL A 184 -1.82 -2.18 9.31
CA VAL A 184 -1.90 -3.46 8.59
C VAL A 184 -1.53 -3.27 7.13
N ILE A 185 -0.80 -4.25 6.59
CA ILE A 185 -0.50 -4.37 5.16
C ILE A 185 -1.41 -5.45 4.59
N VAL A 186 -2.23 -5.05 3.61
CA VAL A 186 -3.13 -5.95 2.88
C VAL A 186 -2.59 -6.10 1.47
N ARG A 187 -2.48 -7.34 0.99
CA ARG A 187 -1.87 -7.69 -0.30
C ARG A 187 -2.87 -8.36 -1.22
N ASN A 188 -2.90 -7.90 -2.46
CA ASN A 188 -3.59 -8.59 -3.54
C ASN A 188 -2.78 -9.83 -3.94
N ARG A 189 -3.42 -11.00 -3.91
CA ARG A 189 -2.79 -12.29 -4.19
C ARG A 189 -2.36 -12.43 -5.64
N GLN A 190 -3.07 -11.80 -6.57
CA GLN A 190 -2.85 -11.92 -7.99
C GLN A 190 -1.76 -10.94 -8.48
N THR A 191 -1.91 -9.67 -8.12
CA THR A 191 -1.04 -8.59 -8.63
C THR A 191 0.17 -8.34 -7.73
N GLY A 192 0.09 -8.71 -6.45
CA GLY A 192 1.05 -8.30 -5.44
C GLY A 192 0.88 -6.85 -4.98
N GLY A 193 -0.12 -6.13 -5.50
CA GLY A 193 -0.48 -4.79 -5.06
C GLY A 193 -0.76 -4.74 -3.57
N ARG A 194 -0.41 -3.64 -2.91
CA ARG A 194 -0.60 -3.48 -1.46
C ARG A 194 -1.27 -2.18 -1.11
N PHE A 195 -2.09 -2.21 -0.08
CA PHE A 195 -2.45 -0.99 0.63
C PHE A 195 -2.18 -1.17 2.12
N VAL A 196 -1.81 -0.05 2.75
CA VAL A 196 -1.43 0.01 4.16
C VAL A 196 -2.24 1.12 4.82
N VAL A 197 -2.97 0.76 5.85
CA VAL A 197 -3.57 1.75 6.75
C VAL A 197 -2.70 1.91 7.98
N VAL A 198 -2.49 3.15 8.41
CA VAL A 198 -1.62 3.48 9.54
C VAL A 198 -2.26 4.55 10.40
N ARG A 199 -2.64 4.24 11.64
CA ARG A 199 -3.12 5.19 12.66
C ARG A 199 -4.15 6.16 12.09
N GLN A 200 -5.17 5.63 11.42
CA GLN A 200 -6.23 6.42 10.80
C GLN A 200 -7.23 6.90 11.88
N THR A 201 -6.89 8.01 12.54
CA THR A 201 -7.64 8.64 13.64
C THR A 201 -7.66 10.18 13.51
N PRO A 202 -8.73 10.87 13.93
CA PRO A 202 -8.72 12.33 14.06
C PRO A 202 -7.95 12.82 15.28
N LYS A 203 -7.59 11.93 16.21
CA LYS A 203 -6.81 12.27 17.40
C LYS A 203 -5.37 12.57 17.03
N ALA A 204 -4.71 13.40 17.86
CA ALA A 204 -3.28 13.66 17.72
C ALA A 204 -2.48 12.34 17.78
N ALA A 205 -1.66 12.12 16.76
CA ALA A 205 -0.84 10.92 16.61
C ALA A 205 0.56 11.32 16.11
N PRO A 206 1.42 11.87 16.99
CA PRO A 206 2.76 12.34 16.61
C PRO A 206 3.71 11.20 16.18
N ASP A 207 3.29 9.95 16.39
CA ASP A 207 4.00 8.71 16.05
C ASP A 207 3.96 8.36 14.55
N ARG A 208 2.97 8.85 13.79
CA ARG A 208 2.70 8.43 12.39
C ARG A 208 3.92 8.37 11.48
N GLY A 209 4.71 9.44 11.40
CA GLY A 209 5.88 9.45 10.51
C GLY A 209 6.98 8.48 10.93
N ASN A 210 7.14 8.20 12.23
CA ASN A 210 8.08 7.17 12.69
C ASN A 210 7.53 5.77 12.41
N VAL A 211 6.24 5.54 12.66
CA VAL A 211 5.56 4.28 12.37
C VAL A 211 5.68 3.93 10.88
N ILE A 212 5.35 4.86 9.98
CA ILE A 212 5.49 4.64 8.52
C ILE A 212 6.94 4.36 8.15
N ARG A 213 7.90 5.15 8.64
CA ARG A 213 9.33 4.92 8.36
C ARG A 213 9.77 3.52 8.83
N GLU A 214 9.32 3.08 9.99
CA GLU A 214 9.65 1.76 10.52
C GLU A 214 9.02 0.64 9.72
N ILE A 215 7.77 0.79 9.26
CA ILE A 215 7.16 -0.14 8.30
C ILE A 215 8.03 -0.27 7.05
N LEU A 216 8.47 0.86 6.49
CA LEU A 216 9.32 0.89 5.31
C LEU A 216 10.68 0.21 5.57
N GLU A 217 11.42 0.62 6.60
CA GLU A 217 12.79 0.14 6.87
C GLU A 217 12.87 -1.27 7.48
N ASN A 218 11.89 -1.66 8.28
CA ASN A 218 11.94 -2.90 9.04
C ASN A 218 11.12 -4.01 8.40
N TYR A 219 10.02 -3.70 7.72
CA TYR A 219 9.19 -4.71 7.06
C TYR A 219 9.35 -4.69 5.54
N VAL A 220 9.04 -3.57 4.87
CA VAL A 220 9.08 -3.50 3.40
C VAL A 220 10.47 -3.83 2.87
N LYS A 221 11.51 -3.21 3.42
CA LYS A 221 12.89 -3.46 3.02
C LYS A 221 13.38 -4.88 3.30
N LYS A 222 12.95 -5.49 4.41
CA LYS A 222 13.52 -6.76 4.91
C LYS A 222 12.75 -7.99 4.45
N GLU A 223 11.44 -7.86 4.24
CA GLU A 223 10.56 -8.97 3.91
C GLU A 223 10.06 -8.85 2.45
N ILE A 224 9.47 -7.70 2.08
CA ILE A 224 8.86 -7.53 0.75
C ILE A 224 9.91 -7.41 -0.36
N VAL A 225 10.87 -6.50 -0.22
CA VAL A 225 11.87 -6.24 -1.27
C VAL A 225 12.68 -7.50 -1.63
N PRO A 226 13.16 -8.31 -0.66
CA PRO A 226 13.84 -9.56 -0.97
C PRO A 226 12.93 -10.60 -1.62
N ALA A 227 11.67 -10.73 -1.18
CA ALA A 227 10.71 -11.66 -1.80
C ALA A 227 10.49 -11.35 -3.28
N LEU A 228 10.31 -10.06 -3.63
CA LEU A 228 10.14 -9.62 -5.02
C LEU A 228 11.39 -9.92 -5.89
N ALA A 229 12.58 -9.82 -5.31
CA ALA A 229 13.83 -10.16 -6.02
C ALA A 229 13.91 -11.65 -6.33
N VAL A 230 13.54 -12.52 -5.37
CA VAL A 230 13.50 -13.97 -5.56
C VAL A 230 12.48 -14.38 -6.63
N ASP A 231 11.30 -13.78 -6.62
CA ASP A 231 10.27 -14.05 -7.62
C ASP A 231 10.73 -13.68 -9.03
N THR A 232 11.44 -12.55 -9.17
CA THR A 232 11.98 -12.11 -10.45
C THR A 232 13.01 -13.10 -11.00
N VAL A 233 13.92 -13.58 -10.14
CA VAL A 233 14.93 -14.59 -10.52
C VAL A 233 14.28 -15.91 -10.90
N SER A 234 13.27 -16.35 -10.15
CA SER A 234 12.53 -17.59 -10.42
C SER A 234 11.79 -17.53 -11.76
N LYS A 235 11.14 -16.39 -12.06
CA LYS A 235 10.48 -16.15 -13.36
C LYS A 235 11.48 -16.17 -14.51
N LEU A 236 12.64 -15.54 -14.36
CA LEU A 236 13.71 -15.57 -15.36
C LEU A 236 14.21 -17.00 -15.60
N ALA A 237 14.55 -17.74 -14.55
CA ALA A 237 15.02 -19.12 -14.65
C ALA A 237 14.01 -20.02 -15.39
N THR A 238 12.72 -19.87 -15.09
CA THR A 238 11.63 -20.61 -15.78
C THR A 238 11.58 -20.29 -17.27
N THR A 239 11.69 -19.02 -17.64
CA THR A 239 11.70 -18.58 -19.05
C THR A 239 12.89 -19.16 -19.81
N TRP A 240 14.09 -19.11 -19.21
CA TRP A 240 15.30 -19.70 -19.81
C TRP A 240 15.17 -21.21 -20.01
N SER A 241 14.57 -21.93 -19.05
CA SER A 241 14.31 -23.36 -19.17
C SER A 241 13.41 -23.68 -20.37
N LYS A 242 12.28 -22.96 -20.51
CA LYS A 242 11.35 -23.12 -21.63
C LYS A 242 12.00 -22.84 -22.99
N SER A 243 12.81 -21.78 -23.08
CA SER A 243 13.56 -21.47 -24.31
C SER A 243 14.55 -22.57 -24.67
N LYS A 244 15.24 -23.14 -23.68
CA LYS A 244 16.18 -24.25 -23.90
C LYS A 244 15.46 -25.51 -24.38
N GLU A 245 14.31 -25.87 -23.79
CA GLU A 245 13.49 -26.99 -24.25
C GLU A 245 12.98 -26.79 -25.67
N PHE A 246 12.55 -25.57 -26.04
CA PHE A 246 12.12 -25.25 -27.39
C PHE A 246 13.26 -25.43 -28.41
N LEU A 247 14.47 -24.94 -28.09
CA LEU A 247 15.65 -25.11 -28.95
C LEU A 247 16.04 -26.59 -29.10
N ILE A 248 15.98 -27.37 -28.02
CA ILE A 248 16.23 -28.83 -28.08
C ILE A 248 15.20 -29.52 -28.97
N ARG A 249 13.91 -29.16 -28.88
CA ARG A 249 12.86 -29.72 -29.74
C ARG A 249 13.09 -29.39 -31.22
N LEU A 250 13.52 -28.18 -31.56
CA LEU A 250 13.87 -27.79 -32.93
C LEU A 250 15.05 -28.61 -33.46
N GLN A 251 16.10 -28.79 -32.66
CA GLN A 251 17.28 -29.58 -33.04
C GLN A 251 16.93 -31.07 -33.28
N LEU A 252 16.03 -31.62 -32.47
CA LEU A 252 15.56 -32.99 -32.65
C LEU A 252 14.68 -33.13 -33.90
N GLN A 253 13.85 -32.14 -34.23
CA GLN A 253 13.04 -32.14 -35.44
C GLN A 253 13.89 -31.98 -36.72
N SER A 254 14.97 -31.22 -36.69
CA SER A 254 15.89 -31.12 -37.84
C SER A 254 16.68 -32.40 -38.11
N ASN A 255 16.92 -33.22 -37.08
CA ASN A 255 17.69 -34.46 -37.21
C ASN A 255 16.86 -35.67 -37.66
N ILE A 256 15.53 -35.55 -37.73
CA ILE A 256 14.63 -36.62 -38.19
C ILE A 256 14.31 -36.48 -39.70
N ASN A 257 14.64 -35.34 -40.31
CA ASN A 257 14.38 -35.04 -41.72
C ASN A 257 15.63 -35.20 -42.63
N LEU A 258 16.62 -36.00 -42.22
CA LEU A 258 17.80 -36.43 -42.99
C LEU A 258 17.81 -37.95 -43.11
#